data_AF-A0AAU7JR33-F1
#
_entry.id   AF-A0AAU7JR33-F1
#
_cell.length_a   1.000
_cell.length_b   1.000
_cell.length_c   1.000
_cell.angle_alpha   90.00
_cell.angle_beta   90.00
_cell.angle_gamma   90.00
#
_symmetry.space_group_name_H-M   'P 1'
#
loop_
_entity.id
_entity.type
_entity.pdbx_description
1 polymer ?
#
loop_
_entity_poly.entity_id
_entity_poly.type
_entity_poly.pdbx_seq_one_letter_code
_entity_poly.pdbx_strand_id
1 'polypeptide(L)'
;MDGIVGPQTWGALIVTVQRGSTGYAVRGVQEEFQFRNLSGDPSKGLQVDGIFGPKTEEAVRGFQQAIHADVSSVVVDGIVGPMTWQALVSGMLSL
;
A
#
# COMPACT_ATOMS: atom_id res chain seq x y z
N MET A 1 4.34 -23.21 7.78
CA MET A 1 3.14 -22.69 7.10
C MET A 1 3.65 -21.91 5.91
N ASP A 2 3.26 -22.29 4.71
CA ASP A 2 3.85 -21.86 3.43
C ASP A 2 3.35 -20.50 2.93
N GLY A 3 2.43 -19.84 3.65
CA GLY A 3 2.17 -18.39 3.53
C GLY A 3 1.53 -17.93 2.21
N ILE A 4 1.21 -18.84 1.30
CA ILE A 4 0.57 -18.53 0.03
C ILE A 4 -0.94 -18.38 0.25
N VAL A 5 -1.38 -17.13 0.33
CA VAL A 5 -2.80 -16.76 0.42
C VAL A 5 -3.38 -16.74 -1.00
N GLY A 6 -4.40 -17.56 -1.28
CA GLY A 6 -5.08 -17.62 -2.57
C GLY A 6 -6.12 -16.50 -2.77
N PRO A 7 -6.57 -16.23 -4.02
CA PRO A 7 -7.44 -15.10 -4.42
C PRO A 7 -8.76 -14.96 -3.63
N GLN A 8 -9.24 -16.03 -3.02
CA GLN A 8 -10.51 -16.05 -2.27
C GLN A 8 -10.30 -15.67 -0.79
N THR A 9 -9.10 -15.88 -0.28
CA THR A 9 -8.70 -15.58 1.09
C THR A 9 -8.25 -14.11 1.23
N TRP A 10 -7.69 -13.53 0.15
CA TRP A 10 -7.37 -12.09 0.06
C TRP A 10 -8.58 -11.20 0.35
N GLY A 11 -9.77 -11.51 -0.18
CA GLY A 11 -10.97 -10.70 0.06
C GLY A 11 -11.46 -10.68 1.53
N ALA A 12 -11.13 -11.70 2.32
CA ALA A 12 -11.57 -11.84 3.71
C ALA A 12 -10.52 -11.37 4.73
N LEU A 13 -9.24 -11.30 4.34
CA LEU A 13 -8.13 -10.92 5.23
C LEU A 13 -7.54 -9.53 4.93
N ILE A 14 -7.84 -8.93 3.78
CA ILE A 14 -7.37 -7.58 3.46
C ILE A 14 -8.12 -6.57 4.33
N VAL A 15 -7.40 -6.00 5.29
CA VAL A 15 -7.86 -4.84 6.03
C VAL A 15 -7.76 -3.64 5.10
N THR A 16 -8.91 -3.16 4.64
CA THR A 16 -8.99 -1.87 3.95
C THR A 16 -8.55 -0.77 4.91
N VAL A 17 -7.54 0.00 4.51
CA VAL A 17 -7.06 1.15 5.29
C VAL A 17 -7.16 2.43 4.47
N GLN A 18 -7.52 3.52 5.14
CA GLN A 18 -7.71 4.85 4.56
C GLN A 18 -7.37 5.92 5.61
N ARG A 19 -7.47 7.20 5.25
CA ARG A 19 -7.24 8.29 6.22
C ARG A 19 -8.02 8.06 7.52
N GLY A 20 -7.31 8.17 8.64
CA GLY A 20 -7.85 7.94 9.98
C GLY A 20 -7.76 6.49 10.48
N SER A 21 -7.47 5.51 9.61
CA SER A 21 -7.13 4.16 10.04
C SER A 21 -5.85 4.16 10.88
N THR A 22 -5.75 3.21 11.80
CA THR A 22 -4.55 2.99 12.62
C THR A 22 -4.24 1.50 12.80
N GLY A 23 -3.00 1.17 13.15
CA GLY A 23 -2.59 -0.18 13.56
C GLY A 23 -1.68 -0.90 12.57
N TYR A 24 -1.51 -2.21 12.72
CA TYR A 24 -0.52 -2.99 11.98
C TYR A 24 -0.73 -3.00 10.47
N ALA A 25 -1.97 -2.98 9.99
CA ALA A 25 -2.25 -2.89 8.55
C ALA A 25 -1.70 -1.58 7.95
N VAL A 26 -1.84 -0.46 8.67
CA VAL A 26 -1.27 0.83 8.26
C VAL A 26 0.25 0.79 8.27
N ARG A 27 0.86 0.17 9.29
CA ARG A 27 2.32 -0.03 9.33
C ARG A 27 2.81 -0.81 8.12
N GLY A 28 2.12 -1.88 7.74
CA GLY A 28 2.47 -2.65 6.54
C GLY A 28 2.47 -1.81 5.26
N VAL A 29 1.49 -0.90 5.09
CA VAL A 29 1.49 0.06 3.98
C VAL A 29 2.71 0.98 4.06
N GLN A 30 2.96 1.58 5.22
CA GLN A 30 4.06 2.53 5.40
C GLN A 30 5.44 1.88 5.21
N GLU A 31 5.63 0.64 5.68
CA GLU A 31 6.83 -0.16 5.50
C GLU A 31 7.09 -0.44 4.02
N GLU A 32 6.06 -0.77 3.25
CA GLU A 32 6.19 -0.98 1.81
C GLU A 32 6.62 0.29 1.07
N PHE A 33 6.02 1.44 1.40
CA PHE A 33 6.46 2.73 0.85
C PHE A 33 7.90 3.09 1.24
N GLN A 34 8.30 2.75 2.47
CA GLN A 34 9.67 2.95 2.90
C GLN A 34 10.65 2.00 2.20
N PHE A 35 10.28 0.75 1.97
CA PHE A 35 11.09 -0.19 1.20
C PHE A 35 11.32 0.28 -0.24
N ARG A 36 10.32 0.93 -0.84
CA ARG A 36 10.39 1.52 -2.19
C ARG A 36 11.11 2.87 -2.24
N ASN A 37 11.53 3.42 -1.11
CA ASN A 37 12.27 4.67 -1.07
C ASN A 37 13.70 4.47 -1.58
N LEU A 38 13.93 4.77 -2.86
CA LEU A 38 15.23 4.62 -3.51
C LEU A 38 16.24 5.72 -3.17
N SER A 39 15.89 6.71 -2.34
CA SER A 39 16.77 7.84 -2.02
C SER A 39 17.93 7.48 -1.07
N GLY A 40 17.87 6.32 -0.41
CA GLY A 40 18.82 5.92 0.63
C GLY A 40 18.69 6.72 1.94
N ASP A 41 17.80 7.70 1.99
CA ASP A 41 17.53 8.53 3.14
C ASP A 41 16.13 8.19 3.72
N PRO A 42 16.05 7.51 4.88
CA PRO A 42 14.78 7.09 5.45
C PRO A 42 13.87 8.27 5.83
N SER A 43 14.43 9.47 6.03
CA SER A 43 13.64 10.68 6.34
C SER A 43 12.83 11.20 5.16
N LYS A 44 13.16 10.76 3.94
CA LYS A 44 12.44 11.11 2.70
C LYS A 44 11.28 10.16 2.38
N GLY A 45 11.21 9.00 3.05
CA GLY A 45 10.08 8.08 2.92
C GLY A 45 8.98 8.35 3.94
N LEU A 46 7.97 7.48 3.97
CA LEU A 46 6.93 7.55 4.99
C LEU A 46 7.48 7.14 6.36
N GLN A 47 7.00 7.83 7.40
CA GLN A 47 7.16 7.38 8.78
C GLN A 47 6.29 6.14 9.00
N VAL A 48 6.87 5.13 9.66
CA VAL A 48 6.17 3.90 10.05
C VAL A 48 5.66 4.04 11.48
N ASP A 49 4.57 4.78 11.66
CA ASP A 49 3.93 5.05 12.95
C ASP A 49 2.60 4.31 13.14
N GLY A 50 2.09 3.66 12.09
CA GLY A 50 0.80 2.99 12.09
C GLY A 50 -0.40 3.93 12.11
N ILE A 51 -0.22 5.21 11.75
CA ILE A 51 -1.29 6.21 11.62
C ILE A 51 -1.43 6.59 10.15
N PHE A 52 -2.62 6.37 9.59
CA PHE A 52 -2.89 6.72 8.20
C PHE A 52 -3.25 8.20 8.13
N GLY A 53 -2.20 9.03 8.18
CA GLY A 53 -2.29 10.49 8.11
C GLY A 53 -2.30 11.03 6.67
N PRO A 54 -2.32 12.37 6.52
CA PRO A 54 -2.34 13.01 5.20
C PRO A 54 -1.19 12.60 4.29
N LYS A 55 0.02 12.43 4.84
CA LYS A 55 1.20 12.00 4.07
C LYS A 55 1.05 10.57 3.51
N THR A 56 0.47 9.67 4.31
CA THR A 56 0.21 8.29 3.86
C THR A 56 -0.83 8.27 2.74
N GLU A 57 -1.89 9.08 2.85
CA GLU A 57 -2.88 9.18 1.78
C GLU A 57 -2.30 9.75 0.48
N GLU A 58 -1.47 10.80 0.58
CA GLU A 58 -0.81 11.39 -0.57
C GLU A 58 0.07 10.37 -1.30
N ALA A 59 0.86 9.60 -0.55
CA ALA A 59 1.69 8.52 -1.11
C ALA A 59 0.84 7.43 -1.77
N VAL A 60 -0.27 7.02 -1.14
CA VAL A 60 -1.20 6.03 -1.71
C VAL A 60 -1.82 6.55 -3.01
N ARG A 61 -2.27 7.80 -3.05
CA ARG A 61 -2.81 8.40 -4.28
C ARG A 61 -1.76 8.46 -5.38
N GLY A 62 -0.53 8.87 -5.06
CA GLY A 62 0.58 8.89 -6.02
C GLY A 62 0.89 7.50 -6.57
N PHE A 63 0.89 6.48 -5.72
CA PHE A 63 1.05 5.08 -6.14
C PHE A 63 -0.11 4.60 -7.02
N GLN A 64 -1.35 4.87 -6.62
CA GLN A 64 -2.53 4.54 -7.42
C GLN A 64 -2.49 5.21 -8.80
N GLN A 65 -2.08 6.48 -8.88
CA GLN A 65 -1.87 7.18 -10.16
C GLN A 65 -0.83 6.47 -11.03
N ALA A 66 0.29 6.06 -10.43
CA ALA A 66 1.35 5.37 -11.15
C ALA A 66 0.88 4.04 -11.75
N ILE A 67 0.13 3.24 -10.98
CA ILE A 67 -0.33 1.92 -11.45
C ILE A 67 -1.63 1.98 -12.26
N HIS A 68 -2.39 3.08 -12.21
CA HIS A 68 -3.62 3.24 -12.98
C HIS A 68 -3.37 3.14 -14.49
N ALA A 69 -2.16 3.52 -14.94
CA ALA A 69 -1.74 3.40 -16.33
C ALA A 69 -1.73 1.94 -16.82
N ASP A 70 -1.33 1.00 -15.96
CA ASP A 70 -1.21 -0.42 -16.30
C ASP A 70 -2.43 -1.25 -15.84
N VAL A 71 -3.11 -0.79 -14.78
CA VAL A 71 -4.23 -1.48 -14.16
C VAL A 71 -5.40 -0.52 -14.00
N SER A 72 -6.18 -0.37 -15.07
CA SER A 72 -7.32 0.58 -15.14
C SER A 72 -8.43 0.34 -14.11
N SER A 73 -8.45 -0.83 -13.47
CA SER A 73 -9.40 -1.16 -12.38
C SER A 73 -9.00 -0.56 -11.03
N VAL A 74 -7.79 -0.02 -10.88
CA VAL A 74 -7.38 0.70 -9.67
C VAL A 74 -7.97 2.11 -9.70
N VAL A 75 -8.65 2.52 -8.64
CA VAL A 75 -9.17 3.89 -8.51
C VAL A 75 -8.17 4.73 -7.72
N VAL A 76 -8.00 6.01 -8.10
CA VAL A 76 -7.17 6.98 -7.38
C VAL A 76 -7.99 7.65 -6.28
N ASP A 77 -8.31 6.88 -5.23
CA ASP A 77 -9.20 7.29 -4.14
C ASP A 77 -8.50 7.50 -2.80
N GLY A 78 -7.22 7.14 -2.67
CA GLY A 78 -6.48 7.19 -1.41
C GLY A 78 -6.80 6.05 -0.43
N ILE A 79 -7.54 5.03 -0.89
CA ILE A 79 -7.95 3.87 -0.11
C ILE A 79 -7.11 2.67 -0.52
N VAL A 80 -6.47 2.01 0.45
CA VAL A 80 -5.73 0.78 0.22
C VAL A 80 -6.69 -0.40 0.36
N GLY A 81 -7.43 -0.68 -0.71
CA GLY A 81 -8.29 -1.86 -0.84
C GLY A 81 -7.57 -3.06 -1.46
N PRO A 82 -8.29 -4.15 -1.78
CA PRO A 82 -7.68 -5.38 -2.27
C PRO A 82 -6.76 -5.24 -3.48
N MET A 83 -7.15 -4.43 -4.47
CA MET A 83 -6.34 -4.21 -5.67
C MET A 83 -5.06 -3.42 -5.37
N THR A 84 -5.16 -2.37 -4.55
CA THR A 84 -3.98 -1.58 -4.13
C THR A 84 -3.04 -2.42 -3.28
N TRP A 85 -3.58 -3.23 -2.36
CA TRP A 85 -2.80 -4.19 -1.60
C TRP A 85 -2.10 -5.19 -2.51
N GLN A 86 -2.82 -5.81 -3.43
CA GLN A 86 -2.21 -6.73 -4.40
C GLN A 86 -1.05 -6.03 -5.12
N ALA A 87 -1.21 -4.81 -5.63
CA ALA A 87 -0.14 -4.06 -6.29
C ALA A 87 1.06 -3.75 -5.35
N LEU A 88 0.82 -3.52 -4.07
CA LEU A 88 1.85 -3.34 -3.04
C LEU A 88 2.63 -4.64 -2.78
N VAL A 89 1.96 -5.76 -2.51
CA VAL A 89 2.63 -7.02 -2.08
C VAL A 89 3.10 -7.92 -3.21
N SER A 90 2.47 -7.88 -4.38
CA SER A 90 2.79 -8.83 -5.47
C SER A 90 3.99 -8.44 -6.32
N GLY A 91 4.68 -7.34 -6.01
CA GLY A 91 5.85 -6.92 -6.79
C GLY A 91 5.53 -6.62 -8.26
N MET A 92 4.29 -6.17 -8.57
CA MET A 92 3.94 -5.70 -9.93
C MET A 92 4.72 -4.46 -10.37
N LEU A 93 5.52 -3.88 -9.46
CA LEU A 93 6.56 -2.88 -9.73
C LEU A 93 7.91 -3.33 -9.14
N SER A 94 8.24 -4.61 -9.20
CA SER A 94 9.63 -5.06 -9.13
C SER A 94 10.24 -4.81 -10.52
N LEU A 95 10.75 -3.60 -10.73
CA LEU A 95 11.64 -3.23 -11.83
C LEU A 95 13.07 -3.15 -11.30
#